data_AF-A0A0C3P5A5-F1
#
_entry.id   AF-A0A0C3P5A5-F1
#
_cell.length_a   1.000
_cell.length_b   1.000
_cell.length_c   1.000
_cell.angle_alpha   90.00
_cell.angle_beta   90.00
_cell.angle_gamma   90.00
#
_symmetry.space_group_name_H-M   'P 1'
#
loop_
_entity.id
_entity.type
_entity.pdbx_description
1 polymer ?
#
loop_
_entity_poly.entity_id
_entity_poly.type
_entity_poly.pdbx_seq_one_letter_code
_entity_poly.pdbx_strand_id
1 'polypeptide(L)'
;MLAKRRAADRQLAEMELTIYNLETSYLTDTATTGNIIHGFDGYLKPTQGAAARRKHEIGEGDRWFSTSSGTWSKSLELLGDGEETTPAPDDPKTPNPGLTTVVVPPAPRPQELTAAQQKKFRDREYQRRKRAMRRSAGTMSDDDSQGLGRRAQK
;
A
#
# COMPACT_ATOMS: atom_id res chain seq x y z
N MET A 1 13.73 -50.61 1.14
CA MET A 1 12.57 -49.75 1.48
C MET A 1 12.85 -48.81 2.64
N LEU A 2 13.48 -49.25 3.74
CA LEU A 2 13.78 -48.37 4.89
C LEU A 2 14.68 -47.17 4.60
N ALA A 3 15.74 -47.32 3.80
CA ALA A 3 16.65 -46.21 3.48
C ALA A 3 15.95 -45.08 2.71
N LYS A 4 15.09 -45.44 1.74
CA LYS A 4 14.28 -44.47 0.98
C LYS A 4 13.29 -43.73 1.89
N ARG A 5 12.64 -44.46 2.81
CA ARG A 5 11.77 -43.86 3.82
C ARG A 5 12.52 -42.86 4.71
N ARG A 6 13.68 -43.26 5.27
CA ARG A 6 14.51 -42.38 6.09
C ARG A 6 14.97 -41.12 5.35
N ALA A 7 15.31 -41.25 4.06
CA ALA A 7 15.69 -40.10 3.25
C ALA A 7 14.51 -39.13 3.06
N ALA A 8 13.31 -39.64 2.78
CA ALA A 8 12.09 -38.83 2.66
C ALA A 8 11.74 -38.13 3.97
N ASP A 9 11.84 -38.83 5.11
CA ASP A 9 11.57 -38.25 6.44
C ASP A 9 12.54 -37.10 6.74
N ARG A 10 13.82 -37.23 6.36
CA ARG A 10 14.83 -36.15 6.50
C ARG A 10 14.51 -34.95 5.60
N GLN A 11 14.20 -35.20 4.33
CA GLN A 11 13.83 -34.15 3.38
C GLN A 11 12.57 -33.39 3.83
N LEU A 12 11.60 -34.10 4.40
CA LEU A 12 10.41 -33.47 4.96
C LEU A 12 10.77 -32.50 6.09
N ALA A 13 11.63 -32.92 7.03
CA ALA A 13 12.06 -32.07 8.13
C ALA A 13 12.83 -30.83 7.64
N GLU A 14 13.71 -30.98 6.64
CA GLU A 14 14.43 -29.87 6.01
C GLU A 14 13.49 -28.86 5.32
N MET A 15 12.46 -29.35 4.63
CA MET A 15 11.44 -28.50 4.00
C MET A 15 10.60 -27.74 5.03
N GLU A 16 10.19 -28.40 6.12
CA GLU A 16 9.40 -27.76 7.18
C GLU A 16 10.21 -26.66 7.89
N LEU A 17 11.49 -26.88 8.15
CA LEU A 17 12.39 -25.83 8.66
C LEU A 17 12.50 -24.66 7.67
N THR A 18 12.65 -24.96 6.39
CA THR A 18 12.76 -23.95 5.34
C THR A 18 11.49 -23.08 5.28
N ILE A 19 10.31 -23.71 5.34
CA ILE A 19 9.02 -23.02 5.39
C ILE A 19 8.96 -22.08 6.60
N TYR A 20 9.30 -22.59 7.79
CA TYR A 20 9.28 -21.81 9.03
C TYR A 20 10.17 -20.55 8.97
N ASN A 21 11.37 -20.69 8.40
CA ASN A 21 12.32 -19.59 8.24
C ASN A 21 11.82 -18.56 7.21
N LEU A 22 11.31 -19.02 6.07
CA LEU A 22 10.75 -18.15 5.03
C LEU A 22 9.53 -17.39 5.53
N GLU A 23 8.64 -18.04 6.28
CA GLU A 23 7.50 -17.37 6.93
C GLU A 23 7.98 -16.26 7.87
N THR A 24 8.99 -16.53 8.69
CA THR A 24 9.53 -15.53 9.62
C THR A 24 10.05 -14.30 8.88
N SER A 25 10.83 -14.49 7.82
CA SER A 25 11.31 -13.39 6.98
C SER A 25 10.15 -12.65 6.31
N TYR A 26 9.21 -13.39 5.70
CA TYR A 26 8.09 -12.80 4.98
C TYR A 26 7.21 -11.96 5.90
N LEU A 27 6.80 -12.49 7.05
CA LEU A 27 5.93 -11.78 7.99
C LEU A 27 6.63 -10.55 8.59
N THR A 28 7.94 -10.64 8.84
CA THR A 28 8.75 -9.50 9.33
C THR A 28 8.82 -8.39 8.29
N ASP A 29 9.15 -8.73 7.04
CA ASP A 29 9.36 -7.75 5.97
C ASP A 29 8.03 -7.10 5.52
N THR A 30 6.93 -7.85 5.60
CA THR A 30 5.61 -7.40 5.12
C THR A 30 4.70 -6.86 6.21
N ALA A 31 5.15 -6.80 7.46
CA ALA A 31 4.38 -6.35 8.62
C ALA A 31 3.70 -4.97 8.44
N THR A 32 4.29 -4.08 7.65
CA THR A 32 3.85 -2.67 7.51
C THR A 32 3.12 -2.38 6.21
N THR A 33 3.48 -3.06 5.13
CA THR A 33 2.93 -2.85 3.78
C THR A 33 1.67 -3.69 3.57
N GLY A 34 1.57 -4.82 4.25
CA GLY A 34 0.48 -5.78 4.10
C GLY A 34 0.96 -7.10 3.49
N ASN A 35 0.24 -8.17 3.82
CA ASN A 35 0.64 -9.55 3.54
C ASN A 35 -0.58 -10.44 3.31
N ILE A 36 -0.36 -11.71 2.93
CA ILE A 36 -1.45 -12.65 2.65
C ILE A 36 -2.28 -13.01 3.90
N ILE A 37 -1.74 -12.83 5.10
CA ILE A 37 -2.41 -13.17 6.37
C ILE A 37 -3.41 -12.09 6.77
N HIS A 38 -3.00 -10.82 6.69
CA HIS A 38 -3.77 -9.67 7.19
C HIS A 38 -4.33 -8.77 6.07
N GLY A 39 -3.97 -9.03 4.81
CA GLY A 39 -4.37 -8.24 3.65
C GLY A 39 -3.40 -7.12 3.28
N PHE A 40 -3.70 -6.45 2.16
CA PHE A 40 -2.81 -5.49 1.49
C PHE A 40 -3.25 -4.01 1.63
N ASP A 41 -4.05 -3.66 2.63
CA ASP A 41 -4.55 -2.28 2.81
C ASP A 41 -3.40 -1.27 3.07
N GLY A 42 -2.25 -1.74 3.56
CA GLY A 42 -1.04 -0.92 3.75
C GLY A 42 -0.44 -0.36 2.45
N TYR A 43 -0.76 -0.95 1.28
CA TYR A 43 -0.33 -0.42 -0.02
C TYR A 43 -1.10 0.86 -0.41
N LEU A 44 -2.32 1.04 0.09
CA LEU A 44 -3.17 2.19 -0.26
C LEU A 44 -2.88 3.41 0.63
N LYS A 45 -2.38 3.18 1.84
CA LYS A 45 -2.10 4.21 2.84
C LYS A 45 -0.59 4.24 3.07
N PRO A 46 0.18 5.16 2.45
CA PRO A 46 1.58 5.31 2.80
C PRO A 46 1.65 5.61 4.30
N THR A 47 2.15 4.66 5.07
CA THR A 47 2.33 4.76 6.52
C THR A 47 3.44 5.78 6.80
N GLN A 48 3.11 7.06 6.69
CA GLN A 48 4.03 8.13 7.06
C GLN A 48 4.09 8.20 8.59
N GLY A 49 5.22 7.78 9.16
CA GLY A 49 5.57 8.02 10.56
C GLY A 49 5.66 6.77 11.45
N ALA A 50 6.00 7.01 12.72
CA ALA A 50 6.37 6.03 13.75
C ALA A 50 5.38 4.85 13.98
N ALA A 51 4.17 4.93 13.44
CA ALA A 51 3.20 3.84 13.42
C ALA A 51 3.64 2.63 12.57
N ALA A 52 4.55 2.82 11.60
CA ALA A 52 5.18 1.75 10.81
C ALA A 52 6.25 0.96 11.57
N ARG A 53 6.65 1.39 12.78
CA ARG A 53 7.64 0.67 13.60
C ARG A 53 7.04 -0.08 14.78
N ARG A 54 5.70 -0.24 14.83
CA ARG A 54 5.13 -1.17 15.80
C ARG A 54 5.59 -2.56 15.39
N LYS A 55 6.51 -3.13 16.18
CA LYS A 55 6.94 -4.52 16.05
C LYS A 55 5.67 -5.36 15.96
N HIS A 56 5.40 -5.92 14.79
CA HIS A 56 4.40 -6.97 14.66
C HIS A 56 5.00 -8.19 15.33
N GLU A 57 4.44 -8.59 16.46
CA GLU A 57 4.81 -9.85 17.10
C GLU A 57 4.23 -10.97 16.25
N ILE A 58 5.11 -11.71 15.57
CA ILE A 58 4.70 -12.86 14.76
C ILE A 58 4.16 -13.93 15.70
N GLY A 59 2.83 -14.06 15.73
CA GLY A 59 2.15 -15.10 16.48
C GLY A 59 2.21 -16.45 15.76
N GLU A 60 1.99 -17.53 16.50
CA GLU A 60 1.82 -18.86 15.91
C GLU A 60 0.61 -18.92 14.95
N GLY A 61 -0.45 -18.17 15.26
CA GLY A 61 -1.64 -18.05 14.41
C GLY A 61 -1.39 -17.38 13.05
N ASP A 62 -0.27 -16.70 12.86
CA ASP A 62 0.10 -16.06 11.58
C ASP A 62 0.91 -17.01 10.68
N ARG A 63 1.35 -18.17 11.20
CA ARG A 63 2.24 -19.13 10.53
C ARG A 63 1.47 -20.22 9.78
N TRP A 64 0.58 -19.80 8.90
CA TRP A 64 -0.37 -20.71 8.24
C TRP A 64 0.30 -21.87 7.49
N PHE A 65 1.45 -21.63 6.85
CA PHE A 65 2.17 -22.66 6.11
C PHE A 65 2.84 -23.66 7.05
N SER A 66 3.49 -23.21 8.13
CA SER A 66 4.03 -24.14 9.13
C SER A 66 2.92 -24.95 9.81
N THR A 67 1.83 -24.28 10.23
CA THR A 67 0.68 -24.94 10.88
C THR A 67 -0.10 -25.87 9.96
N SER A 68 0.14 -25.82 8.64
CA SER A 68 -0.48 -26.74 7.69
C SER A 68 0.10 -28.15 7.75
N SER A 69 1.30 -28.32 8.31
CA SER A 69 1.88 -29.63 8.60
C SER A 69 1.59 -30.05 10.04
N GLY A 70 1.30 -31.34 10.25
CA GLY A 70 1.19 -31.89 11.61
C GLY A 70 2.54 -32.19 12.27
N THR A 71 3.65 -32.15 11.52
CA THR A 71 4.99 -32.56 11.98
C THR A 71 5.98 -31.41 12.15
N TRP A 72 5.60 -30.17 11.79
CA TRP A 72 6.53 -29.03 11.74
C TRP A 72 7.28 -28.79 13.07
N SER A 73 6.59 -28.82 14.22
CA SER A 73 7.22 -28.59 15.53
C SER A 73 8.25 -29.66 15.85
N LYS A 74 7.94 -30.92 15.52
CA LYS A 74 8.85 -32.05 15.72
C LYS A 74 10.07 -31.95 14.81
N SER A 75 9.88 -31.49 13.57
CA SER A 75 11.00 -31.25 12.65
C SER A 75 11.89 -30.11 13.11
N LEU A 76 11.30 -29.08 13.74
CA LEU A 76 12.04 -27.97 14.34
C LEU A 76 12.88 -28.45 15.53
N GLU A 77 12.38 -29.35 16.37
CA GLU A 77 13.18 -30.00 17.43
C GLU A 77 14.27 -30.88 16.86
N LEU A 78 13.94 -31.71 15.85
CA LEU A 78 14.86 -32.67 15.25
C LEU A 78 16.08 -32.00 14.58
N LEU A 79 15.87 -30.88 13.90
CA LEU A 79 16.94 -30.09 13.29
C LEU A 79 17.49 -29.00 14.22
N GLY A 80 16.71 -28.52 15.19
CA GLY A 80 17.08 -27.44 16.11
C GLY A 80 18.05 -27.87 17.22
N ASP A 81 17.99 -29.13 17.66
CA ASP A 81 18.94 -29.68 18.65
C ASP A 81 20.26 -30.18 18.00
N GLY A 82 20.42 -30.05 16.69
CA GLY A 82 21.37 -30.84 15.90
C GLY A 82 22.48 -30.11 15.15
N GLU A 83 22.47 -28.78 15.03
CA GLU A 83 23.50 -28.10 14.22
C GLU A 83 23.78 -26.67 14.69
N GLU A 84 24.71 -26.53 15.62
CA GLU A 84 25.56 -25.33 15.71
C GLU A 84 26.51 -25.32 14.50
N THR A 85 26.00 -25.06 13.30
CA THR A 85 26.83 -24.45 12.26
C THR A 85 26.85 -22.96 12.54
N THR A 86 27.88 -22.56 13.29
CA THR A 86 28.42 -21.21 13.19
C THR A 86 28.44 -20.78 11.71
N PRO A 87 27.77 -19.69 11.32
CA PRO A 87 27.93 -19.18 9.97
C PRO A 87 29.35 -18.61 9.90
N ALA A 88 30.21 -19.28 9.15
CA ALA A 88 31.48 -18.70 8.74
C ALA A 88 31.20 -17.30 8.15
N PRO A 89 31.97 -16.26 8.52
CA PRO A 89 31.88 -14.99 7.83
C PRO A 89 32.49 -15.20 6.44
N ASP A 90 31.85 -14.66 5.41
CA ASP A 90 32.31 -14.61 4.01
C ASP A 90 31.76 -15.66 3.02
N ASP A 91 30.43 -15.79 2.94
CA ASP A 91 29.79 -16.24 1.69
C ASP A 91 28.88 -15.15 1.10
N PRO A 92 29.13 -14.70 -0.16
CA PRO A 92 28.29 -13.72 -0.81
C PRO A 92 26.93 -14.34 -1.16
N LYS A 93 25.93 -13.95 -0.37
CA LYS A 93 24.48 -13.91 -0.67
C LYS A 93 24.13 -14.46 -2.06
N THR A 94 23.93 -15.77 -2.16
CA THR A 94 23.29 -16.35 -3.34
C THR A 94 21.86 -15.78 -3.43
N PRO A 95 21.48 -15.11 -4.53
CA PRO A 95 20.13 -14.66 -4.71
C PRO A 95 19.29 -15.90 -4.99
N ASN A 96 18.60 -16.40 -3.96
CA ASN A 96 17.64 -17.48 -4.09
C ASN A 96 16.53 -17.00 -5.05
N PRO A 97 16.35 -17.60 -6.25
CA PRO A 97 15.45 -17.08 -7.29
C PRO A 97 13.97 -17.41 -7.03
N GLY A 98 13.54 -17.38 -5.76
CA GLY A 98 12.19 -17.74 -5.32
C GLY A 98 11.36 -16.60 -4.73
N LEU A 99 11.95 -15.45 -4.38
CA LEU A 99 11.20 -14.33 -3.81
C LEU A 99 10.71 -13.39 -4.91
N THR A 100 9.66 -13.79 -5.63
CA THR A 100 8.91 -12.87 -6.49
C THR A 100 7.90 -12.12 -5.64
N THR A 101 8.36 -11.16 -4.83
CA THR A 101 7.47 -10.09 -4.40
C THR A 101 7.39 -9.10 -5.56
N VAL A 102 6.25 -9.06 -6.24
CA VAL A 102 6.00 -8.08 -7.28
C VAL A 102 5.93 -6.73 -6.59
N VAL A 103 7.05 -6.01 -6.53
CA VAL A 103 7.10 -4.62 -6.09
C VAL A 103 6.42 -3.80 -7.18
N VAL A 104 5.11 -3.61 -7.04
CA VAL A 104 4.36 -2.74 -7.94
C VAL A 104 4.74 -1.30 -7.61
N PRO A 105 5.19 -0.49 -8.59
CA PRO A 105 5.44 0.92 -8.35
C PRO A 105 4.17 1.60 -7.83
N PRO A 106 4.28 2.57 -6.92
CA PRO A 106 3.13 3.30 -6.39
C PRO A 106 2.28 3.80 -7.55
N ALA A 107 0.98 3.50 -7.53
CA ALA A 107 0.07 3.93 -8.58
C ALA A 107 0.25 5.45 -8.82
N PRO A 108 0.42 5.90 -10.08
CA PRO A 108 0.52 7.32 -10.37
C PRO A 108 -0.80 7.96 -9.95
N ARG A 109 -0.78 8.59 -8.78
CA ARG A 109 -1.93 9.36 -8.30
C ARG A 109 -2.15 10.48 -9.31
N PRO A 110 -3.40 10.74 -9.77
CA PRO A 110 -3.68 12.01 -10.41
C PRO A 110 -3.17 13.10 -9.47
N GLN A 111 -2.38 14.04 -9.99
CA GLN A 111 -1.80 15.12 -9.19
C GLN A 111 -2.94 15.86 -8.49
N GLU A 112 -3.20 15.53 -7.23
CA GLU A 112 -4.05 16.35 -6.41
C GLU A 112 -3.34 17.70 -6.26
N LEU A 113 -4.01 18.74 -6.75
CA LEU A 113 -3.54 20.11 -6.61
C LEU A 113 -3.28 20.33 -5.11
N THR A 114 -2.06 20.74 -4.78
CA THR A 114 -1.71 21.11 -3.40
C THR A 114 -2.75 22.08 -2.84
N ALA A 115 -2.98 22.08 -1.52
CA ALA A 115 -3.96 22.96 -0.90
C ALA A 115 -3.79 24.44 -1.32
N ALA A 116 -2.55 24.87 -1.56
CA ALA A 116 -2.21 26.20 -2.09
C ALA A 116 -2.70 26.43 -3.53
N GLN A 117 -2.62 25.42 -4.39
CA GLN A 117 -3.11 25.49 -5.77
C GLN A 117 -4.65 25.46 -5.82
N GLN A 118 -5.31 24.61 -5.03
CA GLN A 118 -6.78 24.58 -4.93
C GLN A 118 -7.35 25.94 -4.50
N LYS A 119 -6.72 26.59 -3.51
CA LYS A 119 -7.09 27.94 -3.08
C LYS A 119 -6.95 28.96 -4.22
N LYS A 120 -5.85 28.91 -5.00
CA LYS A 120 -5.66 29.80 -6.16
C LYS A 120 -6.73 29.62 -7.23
N PHE A 121 -7.14 28.38 -7.52
CA PHE A 121 -8.21 28.11 -8.48
C PHE A 121 -9.56 28.64 -7.99
N ARG A 122 -9.89 28.41 -6.72
CA ARG A 122 -11.14 28.91 -6.11
C ARG A 122 -11.20 30.44 -6.10
N ASP A 123 -10.11 31.11 -5.74
CA ASP A 123 -10.04 32.57 -5.74
C ASP A 123 -10.14 33.15 -7.16
N ARG A 124 -9.49 32.50 -8.14
CA ARG A 124 -9.58 32.89 -9.55
C ARG A 124 -10.99 32.74 -10.11
N GLU A 125 -11.69 31.67 -9.75
CA GLU A 125 -13.09 31.46 -10.14
C GLU A 125 -14.01 32.51 -9.51
N TYR A 126 -13.83 32.79 -8.21
CA TYR A 126 -14.59 33.82 -7.50
C TYR A 126 -14.43 35.19 -8.17
N GLN A 127 -13.19 35.57 -8.53
CA GLN A 127 -12.92 36.81 -9.26
C GLN A 127 -13.58 36.85 -10.64
N ARG A 128 -13.55 35.74 -11.39
CA ARG A 128 -14.21 35.63 -12.70
C ARG A 128 -15.72 35.81 -12.56
N ARG A 129 -16.36 35.12 -11.60
CA ARG A 129 -17.81 35.21 -11.34
C ARG A 129 -18.20 36.61 -10.88
N LYS A 130 -17.41 37.23 -9.99
CA LYS A 130 -17.63 38.62 -9.55
C LYS A 130 -17.55 39.62 -10.70
N ARG A 131 -16.60 39.46 -11.62
CA ARG A 131 -16.47 40.32 -12.80
C ARG A 131 -17.63 40.13 -13.79
N ALA A 132 -18.07 38.89 -14.00
CA ALA A 132 -19.23 38.60 -14.84
C ALA A 132 -20.51 39.23 -14.26
N MET A 133 -20.72 39.11 -12.95
CA MET A 133 -21.90 39.67 -12.27
C MET A 133 -21.95 41.20 -12.30
N ARG A 134 -20.79 41.87 -12.21
CA ARG A 134 -20.72 43.33 -12.39
C ARG A 134 -21.00 43.77 -13.83
N ARG A 135 -20.70 42.92 -14.82
CA ARG A 135 -21.02 43.18 -16.23
C ARG A 135 -22.50 42.95 -16.53
N SER A 136 -23.14 41.95 -15.92
CA SER A 136 -24.58 41.72 -16.08
C SER A 136 -25.45 42.70 -15.29
N ALA A 137 -24.95 43.23 -14.17
CA ALA A 137 -25.64 44.28 -13.41
C ALA A 137 -25.62 45.66 -14.12
N GLY A 138 -24.74 45.85 -15.10
CA GLY A 138 -24.62 47.10 -15.87
C GLY A 138 -25.47 47.15 -17.15
N THR A 139 -26.30 46.14 -17.44
CA THR A 139 -27.11 46.05 -18.67
C THR A 139 -28.62 46.07 -18.42
N MET A 140 -29.08 46.60 -17.27
CA MET A 140 -30.51 46.59 -16.88
C MET A 140 -30.97 47.94 -16.30
N SER A 141 -30.46 49.07 -16.81
CA SER A 141 -30.96 50.40 -16.43
C SER A 141 -30.71 51.42 -17.52
N ASP A 142 -31.53 51.41 -18.57
CA ASP A 142 -32.11 52.63 -19.17
C ASP A 142 -33.05 52.26 -20.33
N ASP A 143 -34.04 53.14 -20.58
CA ASP A 143 -35.20 53.09 -21.49
C ASP A 143 -36.40 52.23 -21.01
N ASP A 144 -37.64 52.72 -20.89
CA ASP A 144 -38.22 53.96 -21.41
C ASP A 144 -39.56 54.24 -20.68
N SER A 145 -39.78 55.47 -20.21
CA SER A 145 -41.11 55.92 -19.79
C SER A 145 -41.41 57.36 -20.22
N GLN A 146 -42.42 57.44 -21.11
CA GLN A 146 -43.42 58.51 -21.31
C GLN A 146 -43.00 59.81 -22.05
N GLY A 147 -43.68 60.08 -23.16
CA GLY A 147 -43.70 61.38 -23.83
C GLY A 147 -44.86 61.53 -24.84
N LEU A 148 -46.06 61.85 -24.33
CA LEU A 148 -47.23 62.21 -25.12
C LEU A 148 -47.10 63.63 -25.70
N GLY A 149 -47.20 63.76 -27.04
CA GLY A 149 -48.01 64.81 -27.68
C GLY A 149 -47.32 65.96 -28.44
N ARG A 150 -47.62 66.02 -29.76
CA ARG A 150 -48.01 67.17 -30.63
C ARG A 150 -47.16 67.28 -31.91
N ARG A 151 -47.62 66.71 -33.03
CA ARG A 151 -48.53 67.24 -34.09
C ARG A 151 -47.81 68.09 -35.15
N ALA A 152 -47.77 67.58 -36.38
CA ALA A 152 -47.47 68.34 -37.60
C ALA A 152 -48.66 68.22 -38.56
N GLN A 153 -49.33 69.33 -38.86
CA GLN A 153 -50.05 69.54 -40.12
C GLN A 153 -50.15 71.04 -40.44
N LYS A 154 -49.65 71.35 -41.63
CA LYS A 154 -49.60 72.62 -42.40
C LYS A 154 -48.72 73.74 -41.89
#